data_AF-A0A6C1PIG2-F1
#
_entry.id   AF-A0A6C1PIG2-F1
#
_cell.length_a   1.000
_cell.length_b   1.000
_cell.length_c   1.000
_cell.angle_alpha   90.00
_cell.angle_beta   90.00
_cell.angle_gamma   90.00
#
_symmetry.space_group_name_H-M   'P 1'
#
loop_
_entity.id
_entity.type
_entity.pdbx_description
1 polymer ?
#
loop_
_entity_poly.entity_id
_entity_poly.type
_entity_poly.pdbx_seq_one_letter_code
_entity_poly.pdbx_strand_id
1 'polypeptide(L)'
;MATVATLLSVDHHERVFSVISLFESLSGRTYEGSKVSLALCLVKEPAAWTLPVDEYYRNDFGLVLTSGFATIVKTDFTRNIVGHEYLGDATNNSFAPWAYNPIANWSTQGIAFVLNRNNEILIFKDGRLQV
;
A
#
# COMPACT_ATOMS: atom_id res chain seq x y z
N MET A 1 -14.08 -10.13 3.40
CA MET A 1 -15.06 -9.32 2.64
C MET A 1 -15.76 -8.25 3.48
N ALA A 2 -16.04 -8.45 4.78
CA ALA A 2 -16.70 -7.44 5.61
C ALA A 2 -15.88 -6.15 5.86
N THR A 3 -14.56 -6.25 6.06
CA THR A 3 -13.67 -5.11 6.36
C THR A 3 -13.54 -4.12 5.19
N VAL A 4 -13.48 -4.61 3.94
CA VAL A 4 -13.40 -3.77 2.73
C VAL A 4 -14.67 -2.94 2.52
N ALA A 5 -15.84 -3.48 2.91
CA ALA A 5 -17.12 -2.81 2.78
C ALA A 5 -17.26 -1.60 3.73
N THR A 6 -16.66 -1.68 4.93
CA THR A 6 -16.74 -0.62 5.96
C THR A 6 -15.74 0.51 5.75
N LEU A 7 -14.66 0.25 5.01
CA LEU A 7 -13.55 1.18 4.81
C LEU A 7 -13.91 2.38 3.91
N LEU A 8 -14.94 2.28 3.06
CA LEU A 8 -15.12 3.19 1.93
C LEU A 8 -16.56 3.41 1.47
N SER A 9 -16.83 4.60 0.94
CA SER A 9 -17.97 4.85 0.06
C SER A 9 -17.97 3.91 -1.14
N VAL A 10 -19.15 3.56 -1.65
CA VAL A 10 -19.37 2.60 -2.74
C VAL A 10 -18.42 2.80 -3.94
N ASP A 11 -18.07 4.06 -4.25
CA ASP A 11 -17.22 4.44 -5.39
C ASP A 11 -15.76 3.97 -5.32
N HIS A 12 -15.27 3.53 -4.15
CA HIS A 12 -13.87 3.12 -3.99
C HIS A 12 -13.67 1.62 -3.77
N HIS A 13 -14.75 0.82 -3.69
CA HIS A 13 -14.66 -0.62 -3.42
C HIS A 13 -13.86 -1.37 -4.49
N GLU A 14 -14.18 -1.18 -5.77
CA GLU A 14 -13.50 -1.88 -6.88
C GLU A 14 -11.98 -1.63 -6.87
N ARG A 15 -11.57 -0.42 -6.51
CA ARG A 15 -10.17 -0.01 -6.50
C ARG A 15 -9.41 -0.67 -5.36
N VAL A 16 -10.02 -0.73 -4.18
CA VAL A 16 -9.43 -1.45 -3.05
C VAL A 16 -9.35 -2.94 -3.32
N PHE A 17 -10.39 -3.54 -3.89
CA PHE A 17 -10.33 -4.93 -4.34
C PHE A 17 -9.20 -5.16 -5.33
N SER A 18 -9.00 -4.26 -6.30
CA SER A 18 -7.90 -4.40 -7.28
C SER A 18 -6.51 -4.37 -6.64
N VAL A 19 -6.29 -3.54 -5.61
CA VAL A 19 -5.02 -3.50 -4.88
C VAL A 19 -4.83 -4.75 -4.03
N ILE A 20 -5.90 -5.24 -3.39
CA ILE A 20 -5.87 -6.49 -2.64
C ILE A 20 -5.52 -7.66 -3.57
N SER A 21 -6.18 -7.78 -4.72
CA SER A 21 -5.89 -8.84 -5.70
C SER A 21 -4.46 -8.76 -6.23
N LEU A 22 -3.94 -7.55 -6.45
CA LEU A 22 -2.52 -7.36 -6.77
C LEU A 22 -1.64 -7.92 -5.64
N PHE A 23 -1.91 -7.55 -4.39
CA PHE A 23 -1.10 -8.00 -3.25
C PHE A 23 -1.21 -9.51 -3.02
N GLU A 24 -2.38 -10.11 -3.22
CA GLU A 24 -2.57 -11.55 -3.20
C GLU A 24 -1.69 -12.24 -4.26
N SER A 25 -1.64 -11.70 -5.48
CA SER A 25 -0.78 -12.23 -6.55
C SER A 25 0.72 -12.14 -6.22
N LEU A 26 1.12 -11.16 -5.40
CA LEU A 26 2.49 -10.92 -4.98
C LEU A 26 2.86 -11.64 -3.68
N SER A 27 1.89 -12.05 -2.86
CA SER A 27 2.09 -12.67 -1.54
C SER A 27 2.86 -13.99 -1.58
N GLY A 28 2.82 -14.70 -2.70
CA GLY A 28 3.59 -15.94 -2.92
C GLY A 28 4.97 -15.72 -3.52
N ARG A 29 5.32 -14.49 -3.92
CA ARG A 29 6.59 -14.21 -4.59
C ARG A 29 7.72 -14.05 -3.58
N THR A 30 8.90 -14.44 -4.02
CA THR A 30 10.15 -14.20 -3.31
C THR A 30 11.11 -13.43 -4.20
N TYR A 31 11.96 -12.62 -3.58
CA TYR A 31 13.11 -12.00 -4.22
C TYR A 31 14.36 -12.45 -3.46
N GLU A 32 15.31 -13.06 -4.16
CA GLU A 32 16.53 -13.64 -3.54
C GLU A 32 16.22 -14.58 -2.36
N GLY A 33 15.15 -15.37 -2.47
CA GLY A 33 14.72 -16.30 -1.42
C GLY A 33 13.99 -15.67 -0.23
N SER A 34 13.90 -14.33 -0.18
CA SER A 34 13.16 -13.60 0.84
C SER A 34 11.75 -13.27 0.38
N LYS A 35 10.77 -13.35 1.29
CA LYS A 35 9.41 -12.89 1.02
C LYS A 35 9.40 -11.39 0.75
N VAL A 36 8.62 -10.98 -0.25
CA VAL A 36 8.48 -9.58 -0.64
C VAL A 36 7.68 -8.82 0.42
N SER A 37 8.00 -7.55 0.65
CA SER A 37 7.16 -6.64 1.44
C SER A 37 6.95 -5.36 0.68
N LEU A 38 5.69 -4.91 0.59
CA LEU A 38 5.29 -3.79 -0.25
C LEU A 38 4.45 -2.80 0.51
N ALA A 39 4.53 -1.53 0.15
CA ALA A 39 3.56 -0.53 0.58
C ALA A 39 3.05 0.29 -0.61
N LEU A 40 1.74 0.26 -0.82
CA LEU A 40 1.04 1.00 -1.87
C LEU A 40 0.03 1.94 -1.26
N CYS A 41 -0.08 3.13 -1.82
CA CYS A 41 -0.82 4.25 -1.24
C CYS A 41 -1.74 4.87 -2.28
N LEU A 42 -3.07 4.81 -2.06
CA LEU A 42 -4.06 5.45 -2.91
C LEU A 42 -4.21 6.92 -2.53
N VAL A 43 -4.05 7.79 -3.53
CA VAL A 43 -4.15 9.25 -3.38
C VAL A 43 -5.19 9.84 -4.34
N LYS A 44 -5.73 11.02 -3.99
CA LYS A 44 -6.73 11.72 -4.80
C LYS A 44 -6.12 12.43 -6.00
N GLU A 45 -4.87 12.80 -5.88
CA GLU A 45 -4.10 13.48 -6.91
C GLU A 45 -3.94 12.56 -8.13
N PRO A 46 -4.31 13.04 -9.34
CA PRO A 46 -4.10 12.26 -10.55
C PRO A 46 -2.60 12.13 -10.84
N ALA A 47 -2.20 11.00 -11.42
CA ALA A 47 -0.84 10.82 -11.88
C ALA A 47 -0.52 11.79 -13.03
N ALA A 48 0.70 12.33 -13.04
CA ALA A 48 1.16 13.19 -14.13
C ALA A 48 1.39 12.40 -15.43
N TRP A 49 1.61 11.08 -15.33
CA TRP A 49 1.89 10.17 -16.44
C TRP A 49 1.15 8.84 -16.25
N THR A 50 0.92 8.14 -17.37
CA THR A 50 0.29 6.82 -17.37
C THR A 50 1.36 5.74 -17.21
N LEU A 51 1.53 5.23 -16.00
CA LEU A 51 2.30 4.02 -15.71
C LEU A 51 1.43 3.12 -14.82
N PRO A 52 0.81 2.06 -15.38
CA PRO A 52 -0.03 1.17 -14.60
C PRO A 52 0.75 0.44 -13.52
N VAL A 53 0.17 0.34 -12.32
CA VAL A 53 0.78 -0.37 -11.18
C VAL A 53 1.12 -1.83 -11.50
N ASP A 54 0.30 -2.50 -12.34
CA ASP A 54 0.54 -3.89 -12.74
C ASP A 54 1.79 -4.04 -13.63
N GLU A 55 2.10 -3.01 -14.42
CA GLU A 55 3.33 -2.95 -15.22
C GLU A 55 4.54 -2.66 -14.32
N TYR A 56 4.37 -1.77 -13.33
CA TYR A 56 5.40 -1.45 -12.35
C TYR A 56 5.89 -2.70 -11.58
N TYR A 57 4.98 -3.56 -11.13
CA TYR A 57 5.31 -4.79 -10.40
C TYR A 57 5.53 -6.02 -11.28
N ARG A 58 5.41 -5.89 -12.61
CA ARG A 58 5.75 -6.97 -13.55
C ARG A 58 7.25 -7.26 -13.54
N ASN A 59 8.04 -6.22 -13.37
CA ASN A 59 9.49 -6.31 -13.27
C ASN A 59 9.89 -6.56 -11.81
N ASP A 60 10.88 -7.43 -11.59
CA ASP A 60 11.35 -7.76 -10.23
C ASP A 60 11.87 -6.53 -9.47
N PHE A 61 12.31 -5.50 -10.20
CA PHE A 61 12.74 -4.23 -9.61
C PHE A 61 11.62 -3.57 -8.79
N GLY A 62 10.36 -3.60 -9.26
CA GLY A 62 9.23 -3.01 -8.54
C GLY A 62 9.02 -3.63 -7.15
N LEU A 63 9.37 -4.92 -7.00
CA LEU A 63 9.15 -5.69 -5.78
C LEU A 63 10.07 -5.26 -4.63
N VAL A 64 11.19 -4.57 -4.91
CA VAL A 64 12.19 -4.21 -3.90
C VAL A 64 12.22 -2.72 -3.57
N LEU A 65 11.38 -1.92 -4.22
CA LEU A 65 11.41 -0.45 -4.06
C LEU A 65 10.78 0.04 -2.77
N THR A 66 9.97 -0.78 -2.12
CA THR A 66 9.38 -0.45 -0.83
C THR A 66 9.80 -1.44 0.24
N SER A 67 9.98 -0.94 1.45
CA SER A 67 10.32 -1.71 2.63
C SER A 67 9.08 -2.30 3.31
N GLY A 68 7.88 -1.81 2.96
CA GLY A 68 6.65 -2.09 3.68
C GLY A 68 6.50 -1.33 5.01
N PHE A 69 7.45 -0.46 5.39
CA PHE A 69 7.46 0.22 6.69
C PHE A 69 7.57 1.74 6.60
N ALA A 70 8.51 2.25 5.79
CA ALA A 70 8.79 3.69 5.71
C ALA A 70 8.95 4.19 4.27
N THR A 71 8.83 3.32 3.27
CA THR A 71 8.86 3.70 1.86
C THR A 71 7.59 3.21 1.19
N ILE A 72 6.95 4.09 0.41
CA ILE A 72 5.66 3.85 -0.23
C ILE A 72 5.70 4.13 -1.73
N VAL A 73 4.86 3.42 -2.48
CA VAL A 73 4.51 3.76 -3.85
C VAL A 73 3.12 4.36 -3.85
N LYS A 74 2.98 5.57 -4.38
CA LYS A 74 1.69 6.25 -4.51
C LYS A 74 1.09 5.94 -5.86
N THR A 75 -0.19 5.61 -5.87
CA THR A 75 -0.98 5.49 -7.09
C THR A 75 -2.21 6.37 -6.99
N ASP A 76 -2.60 6.94 -8.12
CA ASP A 76 -3.90 7.58 -8.21
C ASP A 76 -5.01 6.51 -8.21
N PHE A 77 -6.22 7.01 -8.24
CA PHE A 77 -7.42 6.18 -8.29
C PHE A 77 -7.63 5.43 -9.62
N THR A 78 -6.88 5.75 -10.66
CA THR A 78 -6.84 5.00 -11.93
C THR A 78 -5.74 3.94 -11.96
N ARG A 79 -5.06 3.73 -10.82
CA ARG A 79 -3.95 2.78 -10.62
C ARG A 79 -2.70 3.15 -11.41
N ASN A 80 -2.53 4.43 -11.74
CA ASN A 80 -1.29 4.94 -12.31
C ASN A 80 -0.34 5.38 -11.20
N ILE A 81 0.95 5.08 -11.37
CA ILE A 81 1.99 5.50 -10.43
C ILE A 81 2.10 7.02 -10.41
N VAL A 82 1.89 7.61 -9.24
CA VAL A 82 2.10 9.04 -8.98
C VAL A 82 3.54 9.30 -8.58
N GLY A 83 4.14 8.38 -7.81
CA GLY A 83 5.54 8.48 -7.41
C GLY A 83 5.90 7.56 -6.25
N HIS A 84 7.11 7.76 -5.73
CA HIS A 84 7.64 7.05 -4.56
C HIS A 84 7.99 8.07 -3.47
N GLU A 85 7.84 7.68 -2.21
CA GLU A 85 8.10 8.55 -1.08
C GLU A 85 8.71 7.77 0.09
N TYR A 86 9.73 8.37 0.71
CA TYR A 86 10.23 7.96 2.01
C TYR A 86 9.56 8.81 3.09
N LEU A 87 8.92 8.16 4.04
CA LEU A 87 8.07 8.77 5.07
C LEU A 87 8.86 9.25 6.30
N GLY A 88 10.17 9.03 6.33
CA GLY A 88 10.99 9.40 7.49
C GLY A 88 10.79 8.50 8.71
N ASP A 89 11.25 8.99 9.85
CA ASP A 89 11.13 8.32 11.14
C ASP A 89 9.74 8.52 11.76
N ALA A 90 9.30 7.49 12.47
CA ALA A 90 7.99 7.45 13.11
C ALA A 90 7.84 8.48 14.25
N THR A 91 6.80 9.31 14.18
CA THR A 91 6.18 9.87 15.39
C THR A 91 5.25 8.82 15.99
N ASN A 92 5.15 8.81 17.32
CA ASN A 92 4.43 7.76 18.03
C ASN A 92 2.93 7.76 17.68
N ASN A 93 2.40 6.61 17.24
CA ASN A 93 0.98 6.41 16.92
C ASN A 93 0.45 5.20 17.72
N SER A 94 -0.53 5.45 18.59
CA SER A 94 -1.07 4.41 19.49
C SER A 94 -2.03 3.41 18.80
N PHE A 95 -2.37 3.62 17.52
CA PHE A 95 -3.35 2.83 16.77
C PHE A 95 -2.72 1.96 15.68
N ALA A 96 -1.40 1.81 15.69
CA ALA A 96 -0.65 0.93 14.80
C ALA A 96 0.57 0.33 15.53
N PRO A 97 1.08 -0.84 15.09
CA PRO A 97 2.36 -1.32 15.57
C PRO A 97 3.47 -0.32 15.21
N TRP A 98 4.44 -0.14 16.12
CA TRP A 98 5.49 0.90 16.00
C TRP A 98 6.17 0.95 14.63
N ALA A 99 6.50 -0.21 14.04
CA ALA A 99 7.16 -0.29 12.74
C ALA A 99 6.33 0.29 11.58
N TYR A 100 5.01 0.37 11.73
CA TYR A 100 4.08 0.90 10.73
C TYR A 100 3.60 2.32 11.04
N ASN A 101 4.10 2.95 12.09
CA ASN A 101 3.73 4.32 12.44
C ASN A 101 3.91 5.33 11.28
N PRO A 102 4.97 5.29 10.45
CA PRO A 102 5.09 6.21 9.32
C PRO A 102 3.93 6.04 8.33
N ILE A 103 3.58 4.79 8.01
CA ILE A 103 2.47 4.45 7.10
C ILE A 103 1.12 4.82 7.71
N ALA A 104 0.92 4.52 8.99
CA ALA A 104 -0.30 4.89 9.70
C ALA A 104 -0.49 6.42 9.67
N ASN A 105 0.56 7.19 9.98
CA ASN A 105 0.52 8.65 9.93
C ASN A 105 0.26 9.17 8.52
N TRP A 106 0.90 8.59 7.50
CA TRP A 106 0.65 8.92 6.09
C TRP A 106 -0.80 8.67 5.69
N SER A 107 -1.44 7.61 6.20
CA SER A 107 -2.82 7.23 5.85
C SER A 107 -3.91 8.25 6.26
N THR A 108 -3.54 9.33 6.95
CA THR A 108 -4.41 10.51 7.12
C THR A 108 -4.71 11.23 5.80
N GLN A 109 -3.85 11.10 4.80
CA GLN A 109 -3.96 11.74 3.49
C GLN A 109 -4.67 10.85 2.45
N GLY A 110 -4.66 9.53 2.64
CA GLY A 110 -5.09 8.57 1.64
C GLY A 110 -5.52 7.24 2.25
N ILE A 111 -5.31 6.16 1.50
CA ILE A 111 -5.46 4.78 1.98
C ILE A 111 -4.13 4.07 1.72
N ALA A 112 -3.54 3.46 2.75
CA ALA A 112 -2.32 2.70 2.57
C ALA A 112 -2.58 1.21 2.69
N PHE A 113 -1.89 0.45 1.87
CA PHE A 113 -1.90 -1.01 1.81
C PHE A 113 -0.48 -1.48 2.05
N VAL A 114 -0.31 -2.45 2.93
CA VAL A 114 0.99 -3.08 3.18
C VAL A 114 0.89 -4.57 3.01
N LEU A 115 1.73 -5.14 2.16
CA LEU A 115 2.02 -6.56 2.14
C LEU A 115 3.24 -6.77 3.03
N ASN A 116 3.10 -7.43 4.16
CA ASN A 116 4.23 -7.69 5.04
C ASN A 116 4.92 -9.03 4.70
N ARG A 117 6.07 -9.29 5.32
CA ARG A 117 6.82 -10.54 5.12
C ARG A 117 6.12 -11.79 5.67
N ASN A 118 4.99 -11.66 6.36
CA ASN A 118 4.16 -12.79 6.77
C ASN A 118 3.09 -13.13 5.72
N ASN A 119 3.05 -12.40 4.59
CA ASN A 119 2.02 -12.48 3.56
C ASN A 119 0.66 -11.94 4.03
N GLU A 120 0.66 -11.07 5.05
CA GLU A 120 -0.53 -10.39 5.53
C GLU A 120 -0.71 -9.08 4.76
N ILE A 121 -1.95 -8.80 4.38
CA ILE A 121 -2.35 -7.52 3.77
C ILE A 121 -2.93 -6.65 4.88
N LEU A 122 -2.21 -5.59 5.23
CA LEU A 122 -2.63 -4.60 6.22
C LEU A 122 -3.18 -3.37 5.50
N ILE A 123 -4.26 -2.81 6.01
CA ILE A 123 -4.88 -1.60 5.45
C ILE A 123 -4.85 -0.51 6.52
N PHE A 124 -4.35 0.67 6.17
CA PHE A 124 -4.33 1.84 7.03
C PHE A 124 -5.17 2.93 6.42
N LYS A 125 -6.00 3.55 7.26
CA LYS A 125 -6.86 4.66 6.88
C LYS A 125 -7.07 5.56 8.08
N ASP A 126 -7.00 6.88 7.88
CA ASP A 126 -7.29 7.90 8.89
C ASP A 126 -6.42 7.73 10.16
N GLY A 127 -5.14 7.42 9.96
CA GLY A 127 -4.17 7.35 11.05
C GLY A 127 -4.12 6.01 11.77
N ARG A 128 -4.89 4.99 11.37
CA ARG A 128 -5.04 3.73 12.13
C ARG A 128 -5.02 2.50 11.24
N LEU A 129 -4.59 1.37 11.82
CA LEU A 129 -4.76 0.05 11.22
C LEU A 129 -6.24 -0.33 11.24
N GLN A 130 -6.70 -0.95 10.15
CA GLN A 130 -8.09 -1.29 9.92
C GLN A 130 -8.22 -2.81 10.03
N VAL A 131 -8.93 -3.27 11.06
CA VAL A 131 -9.19 -4.68 11.40
C VAL A 131 -10.52 -5.14 10.82
#